data_AF-A0A135L105-F1
#
_entry.id   AF-A0A135L105-F1
#
_cell.length_a   1.000
_cell.length_b   1.000
_cell.length_c   1.000
_cell.angle_alpha   90.00
_cell.angle_beta   90.00
_cell.angle_gamma   90.00
#
_symmetry.space_group_name_H-M   'P 1'
#
loop_
_entity.id
_entity.type
_entity.pdbx_description
1 polymer ?
#
loop_
_entity_poly.entity_id
_entity_poly.type
_entity_poly.pdbx_seq_one_letter_code
_entity_poly.pdbx_strand_id
1 'polypeptide(L)'
;MKQKRIIIILPIVLILIAVIFKGYYAIKQESIIQYDTIIPDDVNFIDAEKSPNFYYTLSINVNKIKKEEYNSLQYNLKIEPKRNDVVYNKVIATAFLDKNMIDILAIKSSLVFGTDISENILINANDPKNKGLIIGRTTWISNRTEKEKVMIGIKKPIKLKVKWEDGEEYVILNSDNMVINMYD
;
A
#
# COMPACT_ATOMS: atom_id res chain seq x y z
N MET A 1 59.16 12.89 13.63
CA MET A 1 57.87 13.60 13.41
C MET A 1 56.86 12.85 12.54
N LYS A 2 57.26 12.11 11.49
CA LYS A 2 56.33 11.39 10.60
C LYS A 2 55.50 10.29 11.28
N GLN A 3 56.12 9.45 12.11
CA GLN A 3 55.42 8.35 12.82
C GLN A 3 54.39 8.85 13.84
N LYS A 4 54.69 9.92 14.60
CA LYS A 4 53.73 10.52 15.56
C LYS A 4 52.50 11.15 14.88
N ARG A 5 52.65 11.68 13.66
CA ARG A 5 51.52 12.20 12.86
C ARG A 5 50.62 11.07 12.36
N ILE A 6 51.19 9.93 11.96
CA ILE A 6 50.42 8.75 11.52
C ILE A 6 49.55 8.20 12.66
N ILE A 7 50.07 8.14 13.89
CA ILE A 7 49.32 7.65 15.07
C ILE A 7 48.09 8.52 15.39
N ILE A 8 48.14 9.83 15.08
CA ILE A 8 47.03 10.76 15.31
C ILE A 8 46.04 10.75 14.12
N ILE A 9 46.53 10.62 12.89
CA ILE A 9 45.69 10.65 11.68
C ILE A 9 44.90 9.35 11.50
N LEU A 10 45.49 8.19 11.85
CA LEU A 10 44.85 6.88 11.70
C LEU A 10 43.49 6.75 12.41
N PRO A 11 43.32 7.13 13.69
CA PRO A 11 42.01 7.06 14.35
C PRO A 11 40.99 8.03 13.73
N ILE A 12 41.43 9.20 13.25
CA ILE A 12 40.54 10.16 12.58
C ILE A 12 39.99 9.57 11.28
N VAL A 13 40.85 8.91 10.48
CA VAL A 13 40.44 8.23 9.24
C VAL A 13 39.51 7.05 9.54
N LEU A 14 39.79 6.26 10.58
CA LEU A 14 38.91 5.16 11.00
C LEU A 14 37.53 5.65 11.45
N ILE A 15 37.46 6.76 12.19
CA ILE A 15 36.20 7.39 12.59
C ILE A 15 35.43 7.88 11.36
N LEU A 16 36.11 8.52 10.39
CA LEU A 16 35.50 8.95 9.13
C LEU A 16 34.93 7.78 8.33
N ILE A 17 35.68 6.67 8.22
CA ILE A 17 35.21 5.44 7.55
C ILE A 17 33.98 4.88 8.27
N ALA A 18 33.99 4.82 9.62
CA ALA A 18 32.86 4.34 10.40
C ALA A 18 31.60 5.20 10.22
N VAL A 19 31.75 6.53 10.13
CA VAL A 19 30.64 7.47 9.88
C VAL A 19 30.05 7.26 8.48
N ILE A 20 30.90 7.13 7.45
CA ILE A 20 30.46 6.85 6.07
C ILE A 20 29.75 5.50 5.99
N PHE A 21 30.30 4.46 6.61
CA PHE A 21 29.67 3.14 6.66
C PHE A 21 28.32 3.16 7.37
N LYS A 22 28.22 3.86 8.51
CA LYS A 22 26.95 4.00 9.24
C LYS A 22 25.90 4.75 8.40
N GLY A 23 26.30 5.82 7.71
CA GLY A 23 25.42 6.55 6.79
C GLY A 23 24.95 5.68 5.62
N TYR A 24 25.87 4.90 5.02
CA TYR A 24 25.54 3.97 3.94
C TYR A 24 24.55 2.88 4.38
N TYR A 25 24.75 2.30 5.57
CA TYR A 25 23.81 1.31 6.12
C TYR A 25 22.46 1.92 6.49
N ALA A 26 22.43 3.15 7.01
CA ALA A 26 21.18 3.86 7.33
C ALA A 26 20.35 4.15 6.07
N ILE A 27 20.98 4.57 4.97
CA ILE A 27 20.30 4.79 3.68
C ILE A 27 19.74 3.49 3.10
N LYS A 28 20.44 2.36 3.28
CA LYS A 28 19.97 1.05 2.83
C LYS A 28 18.83 0.49 3.70
N GLN A 29 18.57 1.10 4.86
CA GLN A 29 17.57 0.67 5.83
C GLN A 29 16.21 1.36 5.67
N GLU A 30 16.02 2.20 4.65
CA GLU A 30 14.67 2.51 4.20
C GLU A 30 14.08 1.24 3.59
N SER A 31 13.24 0.55 4.37
CA SER A 31 12.56 -0.67 3.94
C SER A 31 11.66 -0.33 2.74
N ILE A 32 12.11 -0.70 1.55
CA ILE A 32 11.26 -0.69 0.35
C ILE A 32 10.10 -1.65 0.63
N ILE A 33 8.88 -1.12 0.69
CA ILE A 33 7.69 -1.94 0.91
C ILE A 33 7.58 -2.95 -0.23
N GLN A 34 7.49 -4.24 0.10
CA GLN A 34 7.34 -5.34 -0.85
C GLN A 34 5.93 -5.91 -0.76
N TYR A 35 5.22 -5.91 -1.89
CA TYR A 35 3.86 -6.46 -1.98
C TYR A 35 3.86 -7.87 -2.57
N ASP A 36 2.93 -8.71 -2.14
CA ASP A 36 2.67 -10.01 -2.79
C ASP A 36 1.87 -9.77 -4.08
N THR A 37 2.58 -9.58 -5.20
CA THR A 37 1.99 -9.25 -6.50
C THR A 37 1.66 -10.46 -7.37
N ILE A 38 1.95 -11.69 -6.91
CA ILE A 38 1.78 -12.89 -7.72
C ILE A 38 0.31 -13.30 -7.70
N ILE A 39 -0.29 -13.40 -8.89
CA ILE A 39 -1.65 -13.89 -9.10
C ILE A 39 -1.56 -15.10 -10.06
N PRO A 40 -2.10 -16.27 -9.69
CA PRO A 40 -2.21 -17.41 -10.61
C PRO A 40 -3.09 -17.09 -11.83
N ASP A 41 -2.75 -17.64 -12.99
CA ASP A 41 -3.46 -17.34 -14.25
C ASP A 41 -4.92 -17.84 -14.28
N ASP A 42 -5.23 -18.88 -13.51
CA ASP A 42 -6.54 -19.55 -13.45
C ASP A 42 -7.42 -19.09 -12.28
N VAL A 43 -7.03 -18.01 -11.61
CA VAL A 43 -7.74 -17.56 -10.42
C VAL A 43 -9.15 -17.06 -10.73
N ASN A 44 -10.10 -17.46 -9.90
CA ASN A 44 -11.48 -16.96 -9.96
C ASN A 44 -11.67 -15.81 -8.96
N PHE A 45 -11.82 -14.59 -9.48
CA PHE A 45 -12.16 -13.43 -8.65
C PHE A 45 -13.64 -13.47 -8.29
N ILE A 46 -13.94 -13.58 -7.01
CA ILE A 46 -15.33 -13.49 -6.51
C ILE A 46 -15.71 -12.04 -6.23
N ASP A 47 -16.99 -11.71 -6.34
CA ASP A 47 -17.48 -10.42 -5.89
C ASP A 47 -17.19 -10.23 -4.39
N ALA A 48 -16.70 -9.05 -4.00
CA ALA A 48 -16.39 -8.70 -2.61
C ALA A 48 -17.56 -8.98 -1.65
N GLU A 49 -18.80 -8.79 -2.08
CA GLU A 49 -19.99 -9.08 -1.26
C GLU A 49 -20.12 -10.57 -0.94
N LYS A 50 -19.69 -11.42 -1.87
CA LYS A 50 -19.74 -12.88 -1.79
C LYS A 50 -18.55 -13.49 -1.04
N SER A 51 -17.60 -12.69 -0.58
CA SER A 51 -16.48 -13.19 0.23
C SER A 51 -17.00 -13.94 1.47
N PRO A 52 -16.50 -15.15 1.76
CA PRO A 52 -16.88 -15.86 2.98
C PRO A 52 -16.16 -15.34 4.23
N ASN A 53 -15.02 -14.68 4.08
CA ASN A 53 -14.14 -14.36 5.22
C ASN A 53 -14.17 -12.89 5.64
N PHE A 54 -14.26 -11.95 4.69
CA PHE A 54 -14.05 -10.55 5.00
C PHE A 54 -15.15 -9.64 4.42
N TYR A 55 -15.48 -8.61 5.18
CA TYR A 55 -16.14 -7.41 4.68
C TYR A 55 -15.08 -6.47 4.12
N TYR A 56 -15.40 -5.84 2.99
CA TYR A 56 -14.55 -4.88 2.34
C TYR A 56 -15.24 -3.54 2.20
N THR A 57 -14.54 -2.47 2.53
CA THR A 57 -15.04 -1.11 2.34
C THR A 57 -13.94 -0.26 1.74
N LEU A 58 -14.12 0.15 0.49
CA LEU A 58 -13.19 1.04 -0.18
C LEU A 58 -13.70 2.48 -0.12
N SER A 59 -12.88 3.37 0.41
CA SER A 59 -13.08 4.82 0.31
C SER A 59 -12.05 5.42 -0.63
N ILE A 60 -12.51 6.20 -1.60
CA ILE A 60 -11.66 6.94 -2.54
C ILE A 60 -11.89 8.43 -2.30
N ASN A 61 -10.85 9.14 -1.87
CA ASN A 61 -10.93 10.57 -1.62
C ASN A 61 -10.08 11.33 -2.64
N VAL A 62 -10.69 12.29 -3.32
CA VAL A 62 -10.01 13.21 -4.22
C VAL A 62 -10.09 14.62 -3.64
N ASN A 63 -8.96 15.12 -3.14
CA ASN A 63 -8.88 16.39 -2.42
C ASN A 63 -8.08 17.42 -3.19
N LYS A 64 -8.61 18.65 -3.29
CA LYS A 64 -7.85 19.81 -3.78
C LYS A 64 -6.75 20.17 -2.79
N ILE A 65 -5.52 20.34 -3.28
CA ILE A 65 -4.42 20.87 -2.49
C ILE A 65 -4.32 22.36 -2.82
N LYS A 66 -4.53 23.22 -1.81
CA LYS A 66 -4.49 24.67 -2.03
C LYS A 66 -3.09 25.08 -2.49
N LYS A 67 -3.03 25.76 -3.65
CA LYS A 67 -1.83 26.32 -4.31
C LYS A 67 -0.95 25.33 -5.07
N GLU A 68 -1.40 24.10 -5.34
CA GLU A 68 -0.63 23.13 -6.14
C GLU A 68 -1.26 22.81 -7.50
N GLU A 69 -0.41 22.36 -8.43
CA GLU A 69 -0.80 21.89 -9.75
C GLU A 69 -1.45 20.48 -9.72
N TYR A 70 -1.67 19.95 -8.51
CA TYR A 70 -2.09 18.57 -8.28
C TYR A 70 -3.26 18.50 -7.31
N ASN A 71 -4.08 17.46 -7.48
CA ASN A 71 -5.03 17.01 -6.47
C ASN A 71 -4.50 15.71 -5.85
N SER A 72 -4.79 15.51 -4.56
CA SER A 72 -4.51 14.25 -3.87
C SER A 72 -5.58 13.22 -4.24
N LEU A 73 -5.16 12.01 -4.57
CA LEU A 73 -6.01 10.84 -4.76
C LEU A 73 -5.62 9.80 -3.70
N GLN A 74 -6.56 9.44 -2.84
CA GLN A 74 -6.34 8.53 -1.72
C GLN A 74 -7.29 7.33 -1.84
N TYR A 75 -6.73 6.14 -1.88
CA TYR A 75 -7.45 4.88 -1.73
C TYR A 75 -7.28 4.40 -0.30
N ASN A 76 -8.37 4.10 0.40
CA ASN A 76 -8.37 3.51 1.73
C ASN A 76 -9.28 2.30 1.71
N LEU A 77 -8.71 1.11 1.77
CA LEU A 77 -9.45 -0.15 1.81
C LEU A 77 -9.42 -0.70 3.24
N LYS A 78 -10.60 -0.82 3.83
CA LYS A 78 -10.81 -1.49 5.10
C LYS A 78 -11.22 -2.94 4.87
N ILE A 79 -10.59 -3.85 5.60
CA ILE A 79 -10.81 -5.30 5.57
C ILE A 79 -11.17 -5.73 7.00
N GLU A 80 -12.36 -6.28 7.20
CA GLU A 80 -12.84 -6.73 8.51
C GLU A 80 -13.32 -8.18 8.45
N PRO A 81 -13.05 -9.00 9.46
CA PRO A 81 -13.52 -10.38 9.47
C PRO A 81 -15.04 -10.46 9.57
N LYS A 82 -15.66 -11.34 8.78
CA LYS A 82 -17.08 -11.71 8.89
C LYS A 82 -17.34 -12.66 10.05
N ARG A 83 -16.33 -13.45 10.40
CA ARG A 83 -16.38 -14.54 11.35
C ARG A 83 -15.72 -14.15 12.66
N ASN A 84 -16.46 -14.26 13.75
CA ASN A 84 -15.93 -13.98 15.09
C ASN A 84 -15.22 -15.17 15.72
N ASP A 85 -15.34 -16.35 15.13
CA ASP A 85 -14.76 -17.61 15.60
C ASP A 85 -13.40 -17.92 14.95
N VAL A 86 -12.95 -17.10 13.99
CA VAL A 86 -11.70 -17.30 13.25
C VAL A 86 -10.69 -16.22 13.62
N VAL A 87 -9.45 -16.65 13.81
CA VAL A 87 -8.28 -15.77 13.94
C VAL A 87 -7.43 -15.95 12.69
N TYR A 88 -7.21 -14.87 11.95
CA TYR A 88 -6.40 -14.88 10.74
C TYR A 88 -4.98 -14.42 11.09
N ASN A 89 -4.01 -15.32 10.96
CA ASN A 89 -2.59 -15.04 11.20
C ASN A 89 -1.85 -14.72 9.90
N LYS A 90 -0.79 -13.90 10.00
CA LYS A 90 0.08 -13.52 8.87
C LYS A 90 -0.72 -13.00 7.67
N VAL A 91 -1.67 -12.10 7.93
CA VAL A 91 -2.53 -11.56 6.87
C VAL A 91 -1.72 -10.65 5.96
N ILE A 92 -1.76 -10.94 4.67
CA ILE A 92 -1.19 -10.14 3.59
C ILE A 92 -2.33 -9.72 2.67
N ALA A 93 -2.46 -8.43 2.39
CA ALA A 93 -3.45 -7.89 1.47
C ALA A 93 -2.78 -7.06 0.38
N THR A 94 -3.09 -7.37 -0.88
CA THR A 94 -2.56 -6.67 -2.06
C THR A 94 -3.70 -6.27 -2.99
N ALA A 95 -3.87 -4.97 -3.20
CA ALA A 95 -4.84 -4.38 -4.12
C ALA A 95 -4.16 -3.95 -5.42
N PHE A 96 -4.85 -4.21 -6.54
CA PHE A 96 -4.38 -3.95 -7.90
C PHE A 96 -5.36 -3.01 -8.60
N LEU A 97 -4.90 -1.80 -8.89
CA LEU A 97 -5.66 -0.82 -9.67
C LEU A 97 -5.65 -1.20 -11.16
N ASP A 98 -6.70 -0.80 -11.88
CA ASP A 98 -6.78 -0.97 -13.33
C ASP A 98 -5.61 -0.27 -14.04
N LYS A 99 -5.00 -0.94 -15.03
CA LYS A 99 -3.82 -0.44 -15.74
C LYS A 99 -4.02 0.96 -16.35
N ASN A 100 -5.24 1.31 -16.73
CA ASN A 100 -5.56 2.59 -17.35
C ASN A 100 -5.47 3.75 -16.36
N MET A 101 -5.39 3.48 -15.05
CA MET A 101 -5.13 4.49 -14.04
C MET A 101 -3.80 5.19 -14.26
N ILE A 102 -2.82 4.54 -14.90
CA ILE A 102 -1.49 5.13 -15.13
C ILE A 102 -1.54 6.47 -15.87
N ASP A 103 -2.55 6.67 -16.73
CA ASP A 103 -2.72 7.90 -17.54
C ASP A 103 -3.49 9.01 -16.81
N ILE A 104 -3.94 8.74 -15.59
CA ILE A 104 -4.62 9.69 -14.70
C ILE A 104 -3.65 10.21 -13.64
N LEU A 105 -2.69 9.38 -13.23
CA LEU A 105 -1.69 9.73 -12.23
C LEU A 105 -0.68 10.74 -12.76
N ALA A 106 -0.37 11.75 -11.96
CA ALA A 106 0.70 12.69 -12.23
C ALA A 106 2.08 12.02 -12.19
N ILE A 107 2.25 11.05 -11.28
CA ILE A 107 3.46 10.25 -11.15
C ILE A 107 3.16 8.81 -11.58
N LYS A 108 3.70 8.42 -12.73
CA LYS A 108 3.63 7.04 -13.23
C LYS A 108 4.40 6.12 -12.29
N SER A 109 3.64 5.48 -11.40
CA SER A 109 4.15 4.64 -10.31
C SER A 109 3.42 3.31 -10.33
N SER A 110 3.90 2.34 -9.55
CA SER A 110 3.25 1.03 -9.40
C SER A 110 1.75 1.21 -9.14
N LEU A 111 0.88 0.44 -9.79
CA LEU A 111 -0.57 0.48 -9.59
C LEU A 111 -1.04 -0.51 -8.51
N VAL A 112 -0.12 -0.91 -7.65
CA VAL A 112 -0.33 -1.86 -6.55
C VAL A 112 -0.13 -1.16 -5.21
N PHE A 113 -0.91 -1.56 -4.21
CA PHE A 113 -0.72 -1.16 -2.81
C PHE A 113 -1.24 -2.24 -1.88
N GLY A 114 -0.76 -2.27 -0.64
CA GLY A 114 -1.02 -3.39 0.26
C GLY A 114 -0.23 -3.34 1.55
N THR A 115 -0.18 -4.48 2.22
CA THR A 115 0.70 -4.75 3.36
C THR A 115 2.08 -5.18 2.87
N ASP A 116 3.11 -4.94 3.68
CA ASP A 116 4.43 -5.49 3.39
C ASP A 116 4.43 -7.01 3.66
N ILE A 117 5.06 -7.80 2.79
CA ILE A 117 5.13 -9.27 2.95
C ILE A 117 5.89 -9.71 4.21
N SER A 118 6.70 -8.84 4.81
CA SER A 118 7.42 -9.11 6.06
C SER A 118 6.60 -8.78 7.32
N GLU A 119 5.45 -8.11 7.18
CA GLU A 119 4.57 -7.81 8.30
C GLU A 119 3.84 -9.07 8.78
N ASN A 120 3.77 -9.24 10.10
CA ASN A 120 3.02 -10.33 10.74
C ASN A 120 1.70 -9.81 11.29
N ILE A 121 0.74 -9.56 10.40
CA ILE A 121 -0.56 -8.97 10.75
C ILE A 121 -1.50 -10.06 11.27
N LEU A 122 -2.13 -9.77 12.42
CA LEU A 122 -3.18 -10.57 13.02
C LEU A 122 -4.52 -9.87 12.81
N ILE A 123 -5.54 -10.61 12.37
CA ILE A 123 -6.93 -10.13 12.37
C ILE A 123 -7.78 -11.04 13.24
N ASN A 124 -8.43 -10.45 14.24
CA ASN A 124 -9.30 -11.13 15.20
C ASN A 124 -10.48 -10.22 15.55
N ALA A 125 -11.70 -10.65 15.20
CA ALA A 125 -12.92 -9.87 15.43
C ALA A 125 -13.17 -9.55 16.92
N ASN A 126 -12.70 -10.43 17.82
CA ASN A 126 -12.91 -10.30 19.26
C ASN A 126 -11.87 -9.40 19.94
N ASP A 127 -10.77 -9.04 19.25
CA ASP A 127 -9.73 -8.17 19.79
C ASP A 127 -9.93 -6.73 19.29
N PRO A 128 -10.31 -5.77 20.17
CA PRO A 128 -10.48 -4.36 19.81
C PRO A 128 -9.31 -3.71 19.06
N LYS A 129 -8.09 -4.21 19.25
CA LYS A 129 -6.88 -3.65 18.63
C LYS A 129 -6.61 -4.23 17.24
N ASN A 130 -7.16 -5.40 16.93
CA ASN A 130 -6.86 -6.19 15.73
C ASN A 130 -8.15 -6.60 14.99
N LYS A 131 -9.21 -5.79 15.08
CA LYS A 131 -10.52 -6.10 14.45
C LYS A 131 -10.52 -6.07 12.92
N GLY A 132 -9.41 -5.73 12.30
CA GLY A 132 -9.33 -5.62 10.85
C GLY A 132 -8.01 -5.01 10.41
N LEU A 133 -7.94 -4.72 9.13
CA LEU A 133 -6.78 -4.18 8.45
C LEU A 133 -7.23 -3.01 7.58
N ILE A 134 -6.44 -1.95 7.58
CA ILE A 134 -6.61 -0.83 6.65
C ILE A 134 -5.35 -0.76 5.80
N ILE A 135 -5.50 -0.96 4.50
CA ILE A 135 -4.44 -0.69 3.52
C ILE A 135 -4.82 0.55 2.72
N GLY A 136 -3.83 1.34 2.35
CA GLY A 136 -4.09 2.58 1.65
C GLY A 136 -2.99 2.98 0.70
N ARG A 137 -3.34 3.88 -0.20
CA ARG A 137 -2.43 4.49 -1.16
C ARG A 137 -2.79 5.93 -1.34
N THR A 138 -1.81 6.81 -1.17
CA THR A 138 -1.92 8.21 -1.58
C THR A 138 -1.09 8.44 -2.82
N THR A 139 -1.67 9.11 -3.81
CA THR A 139 -1.01 9.50 -5.05
C THR A 139 -1.53 10.86 -5.52
N TRP A 140 -1.01 11.36 -6.63
CA TRP A 140 -1.30 12.68 -7.14
C TRP A 140 -1.90 12.57 -8.54
N ILE A 141 -2.88 13.40 -8.83
CA ILE A 141 -3.45 13.61 -10.17
C ILE A 141 -3.23 15.06 -10.57
N SER A 142 -2.93 15.33 -11.84
CA SER A 142 -2.80 16.71 -12.31
C SER A 142 -4.15 17.44 -12.21
N ASN A 143 -4.13 18.71 -11.83
CA ASN A 143 -5.30 19.58 -11.89
C ASN A 143 -5.80 19.83 -13.32
N ARG A 144 -4.97 19.52 -14.33
CA ARG A 144 -5.33 19.60 -15.76
C ARG A 144 -6.10 18.36 -16.23
N THR A 145 -6.08 17.27 -15.46
CA THR A 145 -6.84 16.07 -15.80
C THR A 145 -8.33 16.35 -15.60
N GLU A 146 -9.12 16.13 -16.65
CA GLU A 146 -10.56 16.34 -16.60
C GLU A 146 -11.23 15.50 -15.51
N LYS A 147 -12.14 16.13 -14.75
CA LYS A 147 -12.88 15.51 -13.64
C LYS A 147 -13.56 14.21 -14.08
N GLU A 148 -14.16 14.19 -15.27
CA GLU A 148 -14.82 13.01 -15.83
C GLU A 148 -13.84 11.85 -16.08
N LYS A 149 -12.67 12.12 -16.66
CA LYS A 149 -11.63 11.11 -16.87
C LYS A 149 -11.17 10.50 -15.54
N VAL A 150 -10.99 11.34 -14.51
CA VAL A 150 -10.67 10.87 -13.15
C VAL A 150 -11.78 9.95 -12.64
N MET A 151 -13.05 10.37 -12.74
CA MET A 151 -14.20 9.59 -12.28
C MET A 151 -14.33 8.24 -12.99
N ILE A 152 -14.14 8.19 -14.31
CA ILE A 152 -14.16 6.94 -15.08
C ILE A 152 -13.06 6.00 -14.60
N GLY A 153 -11.87 6.51 -14.32
CA GLY A 153 -10.74 5.73 -13.83
C GLY A 153 -10.99 5.15 -12.44
N ILE A 154 -11.35 5.99 -11.46
CA ILE A 154 -11.49 5.55 -10.06
C ILE A 154 -12.68 4.61 -9.83
N LYS A 155 -13.68 4.62 -10.72
CA LYS A 155 -14.81 3.69 -10.69
C LYS A 155 -14.49 2.32 -11.29
N LYS A 156 -13.30 2.12 -11.88
CA LYS A 156 -12.92 0.82 -12.41
C LYS A 156 -12.79 -0.20 -11.28
N PRO A 157 -13.19 -1.47 -11.51
CA PRO A 157 -13.06 -2.49 -10.50
C PRO A 157 -11.62 -2.64 -10.00
N ILE A 158 -11.45 -2.86 -8.70
CA ILE A 158 -10.16 -3.13 -8.07
C ILE A 158 -10.08 -4.61 -7.74
N LYS A 159 -9.03 -5.27 -8.21
CA LYS A 159 -8.74 -6.65 -7.83
C LYS A 159 -7.99 -6.63 -6.50
N LEU A 160 -8.33 -7.56 -5.61
CA LEU A 160 -7.72 -7.70 -4.30
C LEU A 160 -7.37 -9.16 -4.05
N LYS A 161 -6.15 -9.39 -3.59
CA LYS A 161 -5.69 -10.66 -3.03
C LYS A 161 -5.58 -10.49 -1.52
N VAL A 162 -6.21 -11.38 -0.75
CA VAL A 162 -6.02 -11.47 0.70
C VAL A 162 -5.55 -12.87 1.02
N LYS A 163 -4.40 -13.00 1.66
CA LYS A 163 -3.78 -14.26 2.07
C LYS A 163 -3.57 -14.26 3.58
N TRP A 164 -3.70 -15.41 4.19
CA TRP A 164 -3.33 -15.68 5.59
C TRP A 164 -2.65 -17.05 5.65
N GLU A 165 -2.25 -17.46 6.85
CA GLU A 165 -1.47 -18.69 7.04
C GLU A 165 -2.12 -19.94 6.43
N ASP A 166 -3.44 -20.09 6.58
CA ASP A 166 -4.20 -21.29 6.20
C ASP A 166 -5.10 -21.11 4.96
N GLY A 167 -4.97 -20.00 4.24
CA GLY A 167 -5.84 -19.75 3.09
C GLY A 167 -5.62 -18.43 2.37
N GLU A 168 -6.32 -18.27 1.26
CA GLU A 168 -6.33 -17.04 0.48
C GLU A 168 -7.66 -16.88 -0.24
N GLU A 169 -8.01 -15.64 -0.55
CA GLU A 169 -9.12 -15.32 -1.43
C GLU A 169 -8.79 -14.16 -2.37
N TYR A 170 -9.43 -14.20 -3.53
CA TYR A 170 -9.27 -13.24 -4.60
C TYR A 170 -10.61 -12.60 -4.86
N VAL A 171 -10.72 -11.31 -4.60
CA VAL A 171 -11.98 -10.58 -4.67
C VAL A 171 -11.89 -9.42 -5.65
N ILE A 172 -13.03 -9.08 -6.23
CA ILE A 172 -13.19 -7.88 -7.06
C ILE A 172 -14.10 -6.89 -6.34
N LEU A 173 -13.60 -5.67 -6.17
CA LEU A 173 -14.35 -4.54 -5.63
C LEU A 173 -14.93 -3.76 -6.80
N ASN A 174 -16.25 -3.81 -6.96
CA ASN A 174 -16.97 -3.07 -8.00
C ASN A 174 -17.31 -1.65 -7.52
N SER A 175 -17.77 -0.79 -8.43
CA SER A 175 -18.13 0.60 -8.11
C SER A 175 -19.11 0.73 -6.95
N ASP A 176 -19.96 -0.28 -6.77
CA ASP A 176 -21.03 -0.30 -5.77
C ASP A 176 -20.47 -0.50 -4.36
N ASN A 177 -19.24 -1.03 -4.24
CA ASN A 177 -18.52 -1.19 -2.98
C ASN A 177 -17.62 0.02 -2.64
N MET A 178 -17.72 1.11 -3.42
CA MET A 178 -16.83 2.26 -3.31
C MET A 178 -17.57 3.49 -2.79
N VAL A 179 -17.05 4.07 -1.72
CA VAL A 179 -17.44 5.42 -1.27
C VAL A 179 -16.48 6.41 -1.92
N ILE A 180 -16.99 7.20 -2.88
CA ILE A 180 -16.19 8.19 -3.59
C ILE A 180 -16.51 9.59 -3.08
N ASN A 181 -15.52 10.24 -2.45
CA ASN A 181 -15.60 11.62 -2.02
C ASN A 181 -14.71 12.46 -2.94
N MET A 182 -15.32 13.33 -3.75
CA MET A 182 -14.59 14.24 -4.61
C MET A 182 -14.84 15.67 -4.15
N TYR A 183 -13.82 16.51 -4.23
CA TYR A 183 -14.01 17.94 -4.05
C TYR A 183 -15.15 18.47 -4.93
N ASP A 184 -15.87 19.46 -4.40
CA ASP A 184 -16.80 20.27 -5.19
C ASP A 184 -16.03 21.08 -6.25
#